data_AF-A4IS61-F1
#
_entry.id   AF-A4IS61-F1
#
_cell.length_a   1.000
_cell.length_b   1.000
_cell.length_c   1.000
_cell.angle_alpha   90.00
_cell.angle_beta   90.00
_cell.angle_gamma   90.00
#
_symmetry.space_group_name_H-M   'P 1'
#
loop_
_entity.id
_entity.type
_entity.pdbx_description
1 polymer ?
#
loop_
_entity_poly.entity_id
_entity_poly.type
_entity_poly.pdbx_seq_one_letter_code
_entity_poly.pdbx_strand_id
1 'polypeptide(L)'
;MSLKDDRKPLKHLKIPVSLGIGEGGNTLPHLYEYFAQVDEHIDSLKSGGTQGPPGKSAYEIAVENGFQGTEQEWLASLVGPQGPQGPQGPQGPQGEQGPKGDKGDKGDKGEDGVGITDITTDGTNIIFHLSDGTTRQIPFPSQSE
;
A
#
# COMPACT_ATOMS: atom_id res chain seq x y z
N MET A 1 32.47 24.56 17.61
CA MET A 1 33.81 23.92 17.70
C MET A 1 34.61 24.31 16.48
N SER A 2 35.64 25.16 16.63
CA SER A 2 36.52 25.57 15.52
C SER A 2 37.94 25.20 15.92
N LEU A 3 38.58 24.32 15.15
CA LEU A 3 39.99 23.96 15.31
C LEU A 3 40.83 25.21 15.04
N LYS A 4 41.63 25.61 16.02
CA LYS A 4 42.60 26.71 15.88
C LYS A 4 43.78 26.18 15.07
N ASP A 5 44.01 26.79 13.91
CA ASP A 5 45.19 26.53 13.09
C ASP A 5 46.39 27.26 13.72
N ASP A 6 47.10 26.57 14.62
CA ASP A 6 48.27 27.08 15.36
C ASP A 6 49.58 26.96 14.55
N ARG A 7 49.55 27.15 13.23
CA ARG A 7 50.77 27.17 12.41
C ARG A 7 51.47 28.52 12.49
N LYS A 8 52.34 28.63 13.49
CA LYS A 8 53.36 29.68 13.67
C LYS A 8 54.11 29.95 12.36
N PRO A 9 54.36 31.21 11.96
CA PRO A 9 55.20 31.49 10.79
C PRO A 9 56.61 30.97 11.06
N LEU A 10 57.10 30.08 10.19
CA LEU A 10 58.45 29.50 10.26
C LEU A 10 59.49 30.60 9.99
N LYS A 11 59.83 31.37 11.02
CA LYS A 11 60.94 32.31 10.99
C LYS A 11 62.24 31.51 10.95
N HIS A 12 62.92 31.55 9.80
CA HIS A 12 64.34 31.19 9.64
C HIS A 12 64.70 29.78 10.12
N LEU A 13 64.13 28.75 9.50
CA LEU A 13 64.69 27.41 9.58
C LEU A 13 66.02 27.40 8.81
N LYS A 14 67.12 27.71 9.50
CA LYS A 14 68.49 27.45 9.01
C LYS A 14 68.64 25.93 8.94
N ILE A 15 68.33 25.34 7.80
CA ILE A 15 68.74 23.97 7.48
C ILE A 15 70.23 24.08 7.10
N PRO A 16 71.17 23.52 7.87
CA PRO A 16 72.57 23.51 7.45
C PRO A 16 72.71 22.50 6.30
N VAL A 17 72.69 22.97 5.06
CA VAL A 17 73.18 22.18 3.92
C VAL A 17 74.71 22.23 3.98
N SER A 18 75.31 21.37 4.79
CA SER A 18 76.74 21.08 4.71
C SER A 18 76.96 20.16 3.51
N LEU A 19 76.98 20.74 2.31
CA LEU A 19 77.53 20.07 1.14
C LEU A 19 78.72 20.90 0.66
N GLY A 20 79.92 20.47 1.05
CA GLY A 20 81.17 21.05 0.59
C GLY A 20 81.23 20.94 -0.94
N ILE A 21 81.29 22.08 -1.62
CA ILE A 21 81.61 22.14 -3.03
C ILE A 21 83.02 22.70 -3.18
N GLY A 22 83.92 21.81 -3.59
CA GLY A 22 85.20 22.17 -4.18
C GLY A 22 84.98 22.99 -5.46
N GLU A 23 86.03 23.70 -5.83
CA GLU A 23 86.08 24.71 -6.88
C GLU A 23 85.42 24.26 -8.19
N GLY A 24 84.50 25.08 -8.70
CA GLY A 24 83.89 24.86 -10.01
C GLY A 24 82.51 25.48 -10.16
N GLY A 25 82.47 26.80 -10.35
CA GLY A 25 81.41 27.56 -11.03
C GLY A 25 79.95 27.10 -10.89
N ASN A 26 79.26 27.59 -9.86
CA ASN A 26 77.91 28.14 -9.96
C ASN A 26 77.66 28.93 -8.68
N THR A 27 77.85 30.25 -8.77
CA THR A 27 77.67 31.16 -7.65
C THR A 27 76.19 31.22 -7.27
N LEU A 28 75.95 31.49 -6.00
CA LEU A 28 74.65 31.50 -5.33
C LEU A 28 73.60 32.56 -5.77
N PRO A 29 73.75 33.44 -6.79
CA PRO A 29 72.64 34.32 -7.21
C PRO A 29 71.47 33.62 -7.90
N HIS A 30 71.68 32.48 -8.57
CA HIS A 30 70.63 31.87 -9.41
C HIS A 30 69.64 30.97 -8.65
N LEU A 31 69.99 30.51 -7.45
CA LEU A 31 69.07 29.69 -6.64
C LEU A 31 67.98 30.53 -5.97
N TYR A 32 68.26 31.80 -5.63
CA TYR A 32 67.25 32.72 -5.06
C TYR A 32 66.18 33.12 -6.08
N GLU A 33 66.58 33.37 -7.32
CA GLU A 33 65.67 33.64 -8.44
C GLU A 33 64.73 32.45 -8.72
N TYR A 34 65.25 31.22 -8.58
CA TYR A 34 64.47 30.00 -8.81
C TYR A 34 63.39 29.80 -7.74
N PHE A 35 63.70 30.00 -6.46
CA PHE A 35 62.69 29.88 -5.40
C PHE A 35 61.63 30.99 -5.45
N ALA A 36 62.00 32.22 -5.84
CA ALA A 36 61.03 33.30 -6.03
C ALA A 36 60.05 33.02 -7.19
N GLN A 37 60.52 32.47 -8.31
CA GLN A 37 59.66 32.03 -9.42
C GLN A 37 58.76 30.86 -9.01
N VAL A 38 59.24 29.97 -8.16
CA VAL A 38 58.44 28.85 -7.63
C VAL A 38 57.34 29.36 -6.69
N ASP A 39 57.61 30.35 -5.84
CA ASP A 39 56.59 30.94 -4.97
C ASP A 39 55.49 31.68 -5.77
N GLU A 40 55.86 32.45 -6.80
CA GLU A 40 54.89 33.06 -7.73
C GLU A 40 54.06 32.02 -8.49
N HIS A 41 54.70 30.96 -8.97
CA HIS A 41 54.03 29.88 -9.68
C HIS A 41 53.08 29.10 -8.76
N ILE A 42 53.46 28.91 -7.50
CA ILE A 42 52.64 28.27 -6.47
C ILE A 42 51.43 29.16 -6.12
N ASP A 43 51.58 30.48 -6.05
CA ASP A 43 50.46 31.39 -5.76
C ASP A 43 49.49 31.50 -6.95
N SER A 44 49.99 31.39 -8.19
CA SER A 44 49.17 31.21 -9.40
C SER A 44 48.33 29.93 -9.34
N LEU A 45 48.93 28.80 -8.93
CA LEU A 45 48.24 27.51 -8.81
C LEU A 45 47.26 27.43 -7.63
N LYS A 46 47.49 28.20 -6.56
CA LYS A 46 46.56 28.33 -5.41
C LYS A 46 45.34 29.20 -5.72
N SER A 47 45.36 29.97 -6.81
CA SER A 47 44.14 30.57 -7.36
C SER A 47 43.32 29.44 -7.99
N GLY A 48 42.56 28.76 -7.13
CA GLY A 48 41.78 27.59 -7.48
C GLY A 48 41.02 27.86 -8.77
N GLY A 49 41.19 26.96 -9.75
CA GLY A 49 40.60 27.11 -11.07
C GLY A 49 39.15 27.57 -10.93
N THR A 50 38.83 28.69 -11.58
CA THR A 50 37.48 29.24 -11.54
C THR A 50 36.52 28.11 -11.93
N GLN A 51 35.48 27.89 -11.13
CA GLN A 51 34.39 27.00 -11.52
C GLN A 51 33.99 27.38 -12.95
N GLY A 52 34.00 26.39 -13.86
CA GLY A 52 33.61 26.62 -15.24
C GLY A 52 32.23 27.29 -15.31
N PRO A 53 31.91 28.02 -16.39
CA PRO A 53 30.61 28.64 -16.54
C PRO A 53 29.51 27.59 -16.30
N PRO A 54 28.40 27.95 -15.65
CA PRO A 54 27.25 27.05 -15.51
C PRO A 54 26.85 26.48 -16.87
N GLY A 55 26.55 25.18 -16.90
CA GLY A 55 26.01 24.55 -18.10
C GLY A 55 24.62 25.08 -18.45
N LYS A 56 24.19 24.88 -19.70
CA LYS A 56 22.83 25.25 -20.14
C LYS A 56 21.78 24.49 -19.34
N SER A 57 20.70 25.18 -19.00
CA SER A 57 19.47 24.60 -18.48
C SER A 57 18.78 23.71 -19.51
N ALA A 58 17.92 22.80 -19.05
CA ALA A 58 17.10 21.97 -19.93
C ALA A 58 16.16 22.82 -20.82
N TYR A 59 15.69 23.96 -20.31
CA TYR A 59 14.88 24.91 -21.08
C TYR A 59 15.67 25.59 -22.20
N GLU A 60 16.90 26.05 -21.93
CA GLU A 60 17.77 26.63 -22.97
C GLU A 60 18.06 25.63 -24.09
N ILE A 61 18.31 24.37 -23.74
CA ILE A 61 18.45 23.30 -24.74
C ILE A 61 17.15 23.13 -25.53
N ALA A 62 15.98 23.19 -24.89
CA ALA A 62 14.69 23.09 -25.59
C ALA A 62 14.49 24.24 -26.60
N VAL A 63 14.82 25.49 -26.22
CA VAL A 63 14.76 26.66 -27.11
C VAL A 63 15.71 26.50 -28.29
N GLU A 64 16.93 26.00 -28.05
CA GLU A 64 17.89 25.70 -29.13
C GLU A 64 17.40 24.62 -30.10
N ASN A 65 16.57 23.70 -29.62
CA ASN A 65 15.90 22.69 -30.44
C ASN A 65 14.58 23.17 -31.05
N GLY A 66 14.28 24.48 -30.96
CA GLY A 66 13.13 25.10 -31.62
C GLY A 66 11.86 25.18 -30.76
N PHE A 67 11.94 24.93 -29.46
CA PHE A 67 10.83 25.22 -28.55
C PHE A 67 10.55 26.73 -28.53
N GLN A 68 9.28 27.10 -28.72
CA GLN A 68 8.81 28.48 -28.64
C GLN A 68 7.85 28.59 -27.47
N GLY A 69 8.18 29.43 -26.50
CA GLY A 69 7.39 29.61 -25.28
C GLY A 69 8.23 30.17 -24.16
N THR A 70 7.68 30.16 -22.95
CA THR A 70 8.31 30.49 -21.68
C THR A 70 8.78 29.22 -20.96
N GLU A 71 9.64 29.38 -19.95
CA GLU A 71 10.07 28.26 -19.09
C GLU A 71 8.88 27.61 -18.38
N GLN A 72 7.90 28.41 -17.96
CA GLN A 72 6.67 27.92 -17.31
C GLN A 72 5.83 27.06 -18.25
N GLU A 73 5.68 27.46 -19.51
CA GLU A 73 4.98 26.67 -20.54
C GLU A 73 5.74 25.39 -20.88
N TRP A 74 7.06 25.45 -20.93
CA TRP A 74 7.90 24.27 -21.11
C TRP A 74 7.70 23.28 -19.95
N LEU A 75 7.78 23.75 -18.69
CA LEU A 75 7.54 22.90 -17.52
C LEU A 75 6.12 22.30 -17.51
N ALA A 76 5.11 23.07 -17.91
CA ALA A 76 3.74 22.57 -18.04
C ALA A 76 3.63 21.48 -19.12
N SER A 77 4.40 21.59 -20.21
CA SER A 77 4.42 20.59 -21.30
C SER A 77 5.03 19.25 -20.88
N LEU A 78 5.87 19.22 -19.83
CA LEU A 78 6.47 18.00 -19.30
C LEU A 78 5.48 17.16 -18.48
N VAL A 79 4.36 17.75 -18.07
CA VAL A 79 3.33 17.05 -17.29
C VAL A 79 2.48 16.22 -18.24
N GLY A 80 2.63 14.90 -18.16
CA GLY A 80 1.77 13.96 -18.87
C GLY A 80 0.30 14.04 -18.40
N PRO A 81 -0.64 13.53 -19.20
CA PRO A 81 -2.04 13.46 -18.79
C PRO A 81 -2.17 12.60 -17.52
N GLN A 82 -3.23 12.85 -16.74
CA GLN A 82 -3.60 11.96 -15.65
C GLN A 82 -3.80 10.54 -16.19
N GLY A 83 -3.28 9.54 -15.46
CA GLY A 83 -3.51 8.14 -15.79
C GLY A 83 -5.00 7.78 -15.79
N PRO A 84 -5.40 6.70 -16.48
CA PRO A 84 -6.79 6.25 -16.46
C PRO A 84 -7.22 5.91 -15.02
N GLN A 85 -8.52 6.04 -14.75
CA GLN A 85 -9.11 5.55 -13.51
C GLN A 85 -8.80 4.05 -13.35
N GLY A 86 -8.50 3.61 -12.13
CA GLY A 86 -8.36 2.19 -11.82
C GLY A 86 -9.66 1.42 -12.09
N PRO A 87 -9.58 0.10 -12.31
CA PRO A 87 -10.78 -0.72 -12.50
C PRO A 87 -11.68 -0.68 -11.25
N GLN A 88 -12.97 -0.94 -11.45
CA GLN A 88 -13.90 -1.15 -10.33
C GLN A 88 -13.40 -2.31 -9.45
N GLY A 89 -13.55 -2.17 -8.13
CA GLY A 89 -13.27 -3.27 -7.21
C GLY A 89 -14.17 -4.50 -7.48
N PRO A 90 -13.77 -5.69 -7.03
CA PRO A 90 -14.60 -6.89 -7.17
C PRO A 90 -15.94 -6.72 -6.43
N GLN A 91 -16.97 -7.42 -6.90
CA GLN A 91 -18.23 -7.52 -6.17
C GLN A 91 -17.96 -8.11 -4.77
N GLY A 92 -18.66 -7.59 -3.75
CA GLY A 92 -18.60 -8.16 -2.40
C GLY A 92 -19.12 -9.61 -2.38
N PRO A 93 -18.74 -10.40 -1.35
CA PRO A 93 -19.24 -11.76 -1.21
C PRO A 93 -20.78 -11.77 -1.08
N GLN A 94 -21.40 -12.86 -1.54
CA GLN A 94 -22.82 -13.10 -1.27
C GLN A 94 -23.06 -13.13 0.25
N GLY A 95 -24.19 -12.56 0.70
CA GLY A 95 -24.59 -12.64 2.09
C GLY A 95 -24.80 -14.08 2.56
N GLU A 96 -24.60 -14.33 3.85
CA GLU A 96 -24.84 -15.64 4.45
C GLU A 96 -26.31 -16.07 4.26
N GLN A 97 -26.52 -17.39 4.12
CA GLN A 97 -27.86 -17.93 4.13
C GLN A 97 -28.55 -17.58 5.47
N GLY A 98 -29.81 -17.15 5.41
CA GLY A 98 -30.59 -16.90 6.61
C GLY A 98 -30.72 -18.15 7.49
N PRO A 99 -30.97 -17.99 8.80
CA PRO A 99 -31.14 -19.13 9.70
C PRO A 99 -32.28 -20.02 9.22
N LYS A 100 -32.15 -21.33 9.45
CA LYS A 100 -33.26 -22.26 9.26
C LYS A 100 -34.43 -21.82 10.15
N GLY A 101 -35.64 -21.81 9.58
CA GLY A 101 -36.85 -21.50 10.35
C GLY A 101 -37.04 -22.47 11.52
N ASP A 102 -37.71 -21.98 12.56
CA ASP A 102 -38.03 -22.78 13.74
C ASP A 102 -38.85 -24.02 13.35
N LYS A 103 -38.66 -25.09 14.12
CA LYS A 103 -39.48 -26.28 13.99
C LYS A 103 -40.92 -25.89 14.37
N GLY A 104 -41.89 -26.26 13.52
CA GLY A 104 -43.30 -26.05 13.82
C GLY A 104 -43.71 -26.74 15.13
N ASP A 105 -44.70 -26.15 15.81
CA ASP A 105 -45.23 -26.70 17.05
C ASP A 105 -45.78 -28.12 16.84
N LYS A 106 -45.74 -28.90 17.92
CA LYS A 106 -46.40 -30.21 17.93
C LYS A 106 -47.90 -29.99 17.79
N GLY A 107 -48.55 -30.75 16.91
CA GLY A 107 -50.01 -30.74 16.80
C GLY A 107 -50.70 -31.13 18.11
N ASP A 108 -51.92 -30.66 18.28
CA ASP A 108 -52.75 -30.97 19.45
C ASP A 108 -53.00 -32.48 19.58
N LYS A 109 -53.22 -32.92 20.83
CA LYS A 109 -53.68 -34.29 21.08
C LYS A 109 -55.05 -34.47 20.41
N GLY A 110 -55.24 -35.57 19.69
CA GLY A 110 -56.57 -35.94 19.19
C GLY A 110 -57.58 -36.15 20.32
N GLU A 111 -58.86 -35.99 19.99
CA GLU A 111 -59.96 -36.28 20.90
C GLU A 111 -59.97 -37.76 21.30
N ASP A 112 -60.49 -38.07 22.49
CA ASP A 112 -60.63 -39.44 22.94
C ASP A 112 -61.70 -40.18 22.10
N GLY A 113 -61.50 -41.48 21.88
CA GLY A 113 -62.44 -42.29 21.09
C GLY A 113 -63.76 -42.54 21.80
N VAL A 114 -64.85 -42.66 21.03
CA VAL A 114 -66.17 -43.04 21.54
C VAL A 114 -66.31 -44.58 21.50
N GLY A 115 -66.51 -45.19 22.67
CA GLY A 115 -66.68 -46.63 22.81
C GLY A 115 -68.14 -47.08 22.75
N ILE A 116 -68.37 -48.36 22.47
CA ILE A 116 -69.70 -48.98 22.61
C ILE A 116 -69.87 -49.38 24.09
N THR A 117 -70.93 -48.90 24.73
CA THR A 117 -71.26 -49.24 26.13
C THR A 117 -72.24 -50.38 26.22
N ASP A 118 -73.16 -50.49 25.26
CA ASP A 118 -74.16 -51.55 25.23
C ASP A 118 -74.65 -51.81 23.80
N ILE A 119 -75.20 -53.00 23.56
CA ILE A 119 -75.79 -53.40 22.30
C ILE A 119 -77.17 -54.00 22.57
N THR A 120 -78.20 -53.38 22.01
CA THR A 120 -79.61 -53.79 22.17
C THR A 120 -80.25 -54.01 20.80
N THR A 121 -81.46 -54.56 20.77
CA THR A 121 -82.26 -54.66 19.55
C THR A 121 -83.73 -54.39 19.86
N ASP A 122 -84.43 -53.72 18.94
CA ASP A 122 -85.88 -53.50 18.97
C ASP A 122 -86.64 -54.52 18.10
N GLY A 123 -85.95 -55.55 17.60
CA GLY A 123 -86.47 -56.53 16.64
C GLY A 123 -86.37 -56.10 15.17
N THR A 124 -86.13 -54.82 14.89
CA THR A 124 -85.95 -54.27 13.52
C THR A 124 -84.51 -53.83 13.27
N ASN A 125 -83.85 -53.27 14.29
CA ASN A 125 -82.49 -52.75 14.24
C ASN A 125 -81.63 -53.33 15.36
N ILE A 126 -80.33 -53.38 15.09
CA ILE A 126 -79.27 -53.45 16.11
C ILE A 126 -78.96 -52.02 16.54
N ILE A 127 -79.05 -51.74 17.84
CA ILE A 127 -78.85 -50.42 18.43
C ILE A 127 -77.59 -50.46 19.30
N PHE A 128 -76.58 -49.70 18.91
CA PHE A 128 -75.35 -49.47 19.67
C PHE A 128 -75.53 -48.23 20.54
N HIS A 129 -75.43 -48.40 21.85
CA HIS A 129 -75.31 -47.29 22.81
C HIS A 129 -73.85 -46.92 22.95
N LEU A 130 -73.53 -45.64 22.78
CA LEU A 130 -72.17 -45.13 22.79
C LEU A 130 -71.85 -44.40 24.09
N SER A 131 -70.56 -44.35 24.44
CA SER A 131 -70.08 -43.74 25.70
C SER A 131 -70.28 -42.23 25.78
N ASP A 132 -70.56 -41.57 24.65
CA ASP A 132 -70.92 -40.15 24.57
C ASP A 132 -72.44 -39.90 24.73
N GLY A 133 -73.23 -40.95 24.97
CA GLY A 133 -74.69 -40.89 25.11
C GLY A 133 -75.45 -40.91 23.79
N THR A 134 -74.76 -40.97 22.64
CA THR A 134 -75.41 -41.12 21.34
C THR A 134 -75.71 -42.60 21.03
N THR A 135 -76.56 -42.83 20.02
CA THR A 135 -76.88 -44.19 19.54
C THR A 135 -76.64 -44.32 18.05
N ARG A 136 -76.14 -45.48 17.61
CA ARG A 136 -76.06 -45.86 16.19
C ARG A 136 -76.96 -47.06 15.94
N GLN A 137 -77.68 -47.07 14.83
CA GLN A 137 -78.62 -48.14 14.50
C GLN A 137 -78.29 -48.76 13.15
N ILE A 138 -78.36 -50.09 13.07
CA ILE A 138 -78.17 -50.88 11.84
C ILE A 138 -79.40 -51.77 11.65
N PRO A 139 -80.16 -51.64 10.55
CA PRO A 139 -81.33 -52.47 10.30
C PRO A 139 -80.95 -53.91 9.98
N PHE A 140 -81.79 -54.87 10.38
CA PHE A 140 -81.64 -56.24 9.91
C PHE A 140 -81.86 -56.32 8.40
N PRO A 141 -81.10 -57.17 7.67
CA PRO A 141 -81.35 -57.39 6.25
C PRO A 141 -82.76 -57.95 6.06
N SER A 142 -83.49 -57.41 5.09
CA SER A 142 -84.79 -57.97 4.70
C SER A 142 -84.60 -59.42 4.27
N GLN A 143 -85.27 -60.36 4.93
CA GLN A 143 -85.32 -61.74 4.47
C GLN A 143 -86.06 -61.74 3.14
N SER A 144 -85.38 -62.07 2.05
CA SER A 144 -86.06 -62.41 0.79
C SER A 144 -86.78 -63.73 1.00
N GLU A 145 -88.11 -63.71 1.02
CA GLU A 145 -88.94 -64.94 0.95
C GLU A 145 -88.70 -65.73 -0.33
#